data_AF-A0A1Y0FTZ7-F1
#
_entry.id   AF-A0A1Y0FTZ7-F1
#
_cell.length_a   1.000
_cell.length_b   1.000
_cell.length_c   1.000
_cell.angle_alpha   90.00
_cell.angle_beta   90.00
_cell.angle_gamma   90.00
#
_symmetry.space_group_name_H-M   'P 1'
#
loop_
_entity.id
_entity.type
_entity.pdbx_description
1 polymer ?
#
loop_
_entity_poly.entity_id
_entity_poly.type
_entity_poly.pdbx_seq_one_letter_code
_entity_poly.pdbx_strand_id
1 'polypeptide(L)'
;MTIVQSPQSWIKQTFFIGIIAALTACGGSGGGGNEPPITPPDTTPNAFTLNVVADAEPGEDVVSEPITVGGINAPAAISVEGGQYSINDGGYTSSAGTVTNGQMVTVKVVASTSLETDSSATLNIGGVTGTFVVTTLADTTPPTAQITFPPPMSMKDAETILVRGVANDDYSGIKSLMVNDAEAVFSDDTNWTATVTLAEGENQLVVEVVDDADNVNETASSVVIHRAEEAGEFPDENNPITYGNHLTFDKANNRILVTNFEYVDGISAVIAVDLLTGVRTILSGPDTPNTENTFLRPTGIVVDADADRNRALVLDQGRKIIVVDLADGTRTLLSDGETPDDQQPILSAPANITLDPNDPNIAYIVDEDVPNVQKIDLASGKRTLVSDNSHEGIAFVAPNSILVDVENNRALVGDGDATTAALFSVDLETGDREVISDLENPQPGLPLYGARAMASDNLAEYVFFDSGLNGILKVNVNTGERESFFDPFSTSPANVVHSLYLEPGFSYLFYLDNRTQGVYAVDSKSAEYVVISKSQTPD
;
A
#
# COMPACT_ATOMS: atom_id res chain seq x y z
N MET A 1 41.01 -19.26 -7.41
CA MET A 1 42.13 -20.20 -7.64
C MET A 1 43.37 -19.40 -8.04
N THR A 2 44.19 -18.98 -7.07
CA THR A 2 45.56 -18.53 -7.36
C THR A 2 46.43 -18.79 -6.12
N ILE A 3 47.39 -19.68 -6.30
CA ILE A 3 48.45 -20.08 -5.36
C ILE A 3 49.71 -19.32 -5.78
N VAL A 4 50.48 -18.73 -4.85
CA VAL A 4 51.97 -18.59 -4.87
C VAL A 4 52.43 -18.27 -3.42
N GLN A 5 52.87 -19.25 -2.62
CA GLN A 5 54.28 -19.60 -2.26
C GLN A 5 55.17 -18.50 -1.61
N SER A 6 55.46 -18.70 -0.31
CA SER A 6 56.72 -18.73 0.50
C SER A 6 58.01 -17.99 0.00
N PRO A 7 59.14 -17.84 0.76
CA PRO A 7 59.55 -18.46 2.05
C PRO A 7 60.35 -17.53 3.02
N GLN A 8 60.75 -18.03 4.21
CA GLN A 8 62.16 -18.16 4.65
C GLN A 8 62.31 -18.34 6.18
N SER A 9 63.15 -19.32 6.50
CA SER A 9 63.60 -19.82 7.81
C SER A 9 64.72 -18.98 8.43
N TRP A 10 65.05 -19.20 9.72
CA TRP A 10 66.41 -19.45 10.28
C TRP A 10 66.29 -19.99 11.74
N ILE A 11 66.71 -21.25 12.03
CA ILE A 11 68.01 -21.71 12.60
C ILE A 11 68.11 -21.49 14.13
N LYS A 12 68.54 -22.38 15.04
CA LYS A 12 68.96 -23.81 15.15
C LYS A 12 69.16 -24.10 16.67
N GLN A 13 68.97 -25.34 17.13
CA GLN A 13 69.93 -26.22 17.88
C GLN A 13 69.18 -27.22 18.81
N THR A 14 69.12 -28.55 18.53
CA THR A 14 70.00 -29.69 19.02
C THR A 14 70.02 -29.79 20.57
N PHE A 15 69.90 -30.89 21.32
CA PHE A 15 69.71 -32.36 21.18
C PHE A 15 69.63 -32.93 22.65
N PHE A 16 68.91 -34.03 22.94
CA PHE A 16 69.45 -35.31 23.49
C PHE A 16 68.38 -36.26 24.07
N ILE A 17 68.67 -37.55 23.85
CA ILE A 17 67.96 -38.80 24.14
C ILE A 17 68.17 -39.28 25.59
N GLY A 18 67.24 -40.07 26.14
CA GLY A 18 67.59 -41.01 27.22
C GLY A 18 66.42 -41.76 27.85
N ILE A 19 66.14 -42.98 27.36
CA ILE A 19 65.43 -44.05 28.06
C ILE A 19 66.42 -44.74 29.03
N ILE A 20 65.98 -45.20 30.21
CA ILE A 20 66.29 -46.52 30.82
C ILE A 20 65.55 -46.68 32.16
N ALA A 21 64.98 -47.87 32.37
CA ALA A 21 64.36 -48.35 33.60
C ALA A 21 65.30 -49.31 34.37
N ALA A 22 65.13 -49.38 35.70
CA ALA A 22 65.03 -50.60 36.55
C ALA A 22 65.70 -50.46 37.93
N LEU A 23 65.07 -51.15 38.89
CA LEU A 23 65.19 -51.13 40.36
C LEU A 23 66.57 -51.47 40.95
N THR A 24 66.82 -51.00 42.18
CA THR A 24 67.11 -51.86 43.37
C THR A 24 67.01 -51.07 44.68
N ALA A 25 66.65 -51.80 45.74
CA ALA A 25 66.33 -51.34 47.10
C ALA A 25 67.55 -51.02 47.98
N CYS A 26 67.36 -50.22 49.04
CA CYS A 26 67.66 -50.53 50.46
C CYS A 26 67.74 -49.23 51.30
N GLY A 27 67.31 -49.31 52.57
CA GLY A 27 67.87 -48.47 53.66
C GLY A 27 66.88 -47.50 54.31
N GLY A 28 66.27 -47.91 55.42
CA GLY A 28 65.55 -47.02 56.30
C GLY A 28 66.47 -46.20 57.22
N SER A 29 65.96 -45.06 57.71
CA SER A 29 66.23 -44.53 59.05
C SER A 29 65.25 -43.39 59.33
N GLY A 30 64.59 -43.44 60.48
CA GLY A 30 63.53 -42.51 60.85
C GLY A 30 63.99 -41.09 61.17
N GLY A 31 63.12 -40.14 60.89
CA GLY A 31 63.18 -38.76 61.37
C GLY A 31 61.78 -38.16 61.26
N GLY A 32 61.12 -37.97 62.40
CA GLY A 32 59.76 -37.44 62.46
C GLY A 32 59.69 -36.01 61.95
N GLY A 33 58.91 -35.81 60.89
CA GLY A 33 58.28 -34.55 60.54
C GLY A 33 56.82 -34.85 60.25
N ASN A 34 55.91 -34.16 60.94
CA ASN A 34 54.49 -34.16 60.60
C ASN A 34 54.34 -33.66 59.17
N GLU A 35 54.27 -34.57 58.20
CA GLU A 35 53.70 -34.24 56.89
C GLU A 35 52.19 -34.10 57.10
N PRO A 36 51.57 -32.95 56.76
CA PRO A 36 50.13 -32.80 56.87
C PRO A 36 49.44 -33.89 56.05
N PRO A 37 48.27 -34.40 56.47
CA PRO A 37 47.53 -35.35 55.65
C PRO A 37 47.22 -34.71 54.30
N ILE A 38 47.75 -35.30 53.22
CA ILE A 38 47.35 -34.96 51.86
C ILE A 38 45.89 -35.36 51.69
N THR A 39 44.98 -34.39 51.61
CA THR A 39 43.59 -34.67 51.22
C THR A 39 43.60 -35.17 49.78
N PRO A 40 42.91 -36.27 49.45
CA PRO A 40 42.84 -36.75 48.07
C PRO A 40 42.23 -35.66 47.17
N PRO A 41 42.66 -35.59 45.90
CA PRO A 41 42.10 -34.65 44.94
C PRO A 41 40.61 -34.95 44.74
N ASP A 42 39.80 -33.93 44.95
CA ASP A 42 38.36 -33.92 44.74
C ASP A 42 38.04 -32.99 43.58
N THR A 43 37.51 -33.58 42.51
CA THR A 43 37.11 -32.91 41.27
C THR A 43 35.60 -32.95 41.06
N THR A 44 34.83 -33.44 42.03
CA THR A 44 33.37 -33.57 41.93
C THR A 44 32.72 -32.46 42.73
N PRO A 45 32.17 -31.41 42.09
CA PRO A 45 31.60 -30.28 42.82
C PRO A 45 30.32 -30.64 43.58
N ASN A 46 29.89 -29.73 44.43
CA ASN A 46 28.53 -29.75 44.96
C ASN A 46 27.51 -29.66 43.82
N ALA A 47 26.32 -30.22 44.03
CA ALA A 47 25.20 -30.06 43.10
C ALA A 47 24.87 -28.57 42.88
N PHE A 48 24.54 -28.23 41.64
CA PHE A 48 24.12 -26.89 41.24
C PHE A 48 22.86 -27.00 40.37
N THR A 49 22.15 -25.88 40.26
CA THR A 49 20.93 -25.77 39.43
C THR A 49 21.03 -24.51 38.58
N LEU A 50 20.56 -24.60 37.34
CA LEU A 50 20.38 -23.46 36.45
C LEU A 50 18.87 -23.21 36.36
N ASN A 51 18.42 -22.01 36.69
CA ASN A 51 17.01 -21.66 36.59
C ASN A 51 16.61 -21.57 35.12
N VAL A 52 15.39 -21.97 34.81
CA VAL A 52 14.82 -21.80 33.47
C VAL A 52 14.48 -20.33 33.23
N VAL A 53 14.56 -19.90 31.98
CA VAL A 53 14.08 -18.60 31.52
C VAL A 53 12.91 -18.85 30.58
N ALA A 54 11.80 -18.16 30.81
CA ALA A 54 10.63 -18.16 29.93
C ALA A 54 10.52 -16.78 29.25
N ASP A 55 9.65 -16.69 28.25
CA ASP A 55 9.31 -15.46 27.52
C ASP A 55 10.52 -14.79 26.85
N ALA A 56 11.49 -15.59 26.38
CA ALA A 56 12.60 -15.07 25.60
C ALA A 56 12.16 -14.65 24.18
N GLU A 57 12.78 -13.60 23.65
CA GLU A 57 12.57 -13.22 22.25
C GLU A 57 13.17 -14.28 21.31
N PRO A 58 12.49 -14.63 20.20
CA PRO A 58 13.00 -15.62 19.27
C PRO A 58 14.40 -15.29 18.72
N GLY A 59 15.33 -16.23 18.81
CA GLY A 59 16.71 -16.06 18.35
C GLY A 59 17.61 -15.18 19.23
N GLU A 60 17.14 -14.72 20.40
CA GLU A 60 17.94 -13.94 21.33
C GLU A 60 19.03 -14.79 22.03
N ASP A 61 20.19 -14.20 22.30
CA ASP A 61 21.21 -14.77 23.19
C ASP A 61 20.79 -14.60 24.66
N VAL A 62 20.39 -15.69 25.32
CA VAL A 62 19.93 -15.67 26.73
C VAL A 62 21.00 -16.25 27.65
N VAL A 63 21.29 -15.54 28.73
CA VAL A 63 22.33 -15.88 29.72
C VAL A 63 21.71 -16.30 31.05
N SER A 64 22.20 -17.40 31.62
CA SER A 64 21.78 -17.87 32.94
C SER A 64 22.30 -16.98 34.06
N GLU A 65 21.61 -17.01 35.21
CA GLU A 65 22.19 -16.55 36.47
C GLU A 65 23.52 -17.32 36.77
N PRO A 66 24.52 -16.67 37.39
CA PRO A 66 25.80 -17.29 37.68
C PRO A 66 25.68 -18.34 38.80
N ILE A 67 26.32 -19.49 38.61
CA ILE A 67 26.58 -20.46 39.67
C ILE A 67 28.00 -20.28 40.22
N THR A 68 28.22 -20.58 41.49
CA THR A 68 29.57 -20.65 42.07
C THR A 68 30.00 -22.10 42.23
N VAL A 69 31.14 -22.47 41.63
CA VAL A 69 31.72 -23.82 41.75
C VAL A 69 32.21 -24.02 43.18
N GLY A 70 31.62 -24.98 43.90
CA GLY A 70 31.95 -25.27 45.30
C GLY A 70 32.22 -26.75 45.53
N GLY A 71 32.95 -27.07 46.61
CA GLY A 71 33.10 -28.45 47.10
C GLY A 71 34.32 -29.21 46.56
N ILE A 72 35.07 -28.64 45.61
CA ILE A 72 36.27 -29.25 45.04
C ILE A 72 37.56 -28.73 45.71
N ASN A 73 38.62 -29.53 45.72
CA ASN A 73 39.97 -29.11 46.16
C ASN A 73 41.04 -29.31 45.06
N ALA A 74 40.65 -29.81 43.89
CA ALA A 74 41.46 -29.94 42.69
C ALA A 74 40.69 -29.43 41.44
N PRO A 75 41.37 -29.02 40.34
CA PRO A 75 40.69 -28.56 39.12
C PRO A 75 39.74 -29.61 38.54
N ALA A 76 38.49 -29.23 38.27
CA ALA A 76 37.46 -30.09 37.69
C ALA A 76 37.30 -29.78 36.19
N ALA A 77 37.08 -30.82 35.37
CA ALA A 77 36.76 -30.64 33.95
C ALA A 77 35.39 -30.00 33.79
N ILE A 78 35.25 -29.05 32.87
CA ILE A 78 34.00 -28.39 32.50
C ILE A 78 33.74 -28.58 31.01
N SER A 79 32.49 -28.85 30.65
CA SER A 79 32.02 -28.91 29.26
C SER A 79 30.55 -28.52 29.17
N VAL A 80 30.10 -28.10 27.99
CA VAL A 80 28.70 -27.79 27.71
C VAL A 80 28.28 -28.43 26.38
N GLU A 81 27.04 -28.89 26.31
CA GLU A 81 26.38 -29.33 25.08
C GLU A 81 25.13 -28.48 24.87
N GLY A 82 24.83 -28.05 23.64
CA GLY A 82 23.66 -27.22 23.32
C GLY A 82 23.81 -25.70 23.56
N GLY A 83 24.99 -25.23 23.99
CA GLY A 83 25.24 -23.80 24.21
C GLY A 83 26.71 -23.46 24.47
N GLN A 84 26.94 -22.38 25.21
CA GLN A 84 28.27 -21.93 25.61
C GLN A 84 28.32 -21.68 27.11
N TYR A 85 29.49 -21.75 27.73
CA TYR A 85 29.70 -21.30 29.11
C TYR A 85 30.77 -20.21 29.17
N SER A 86 30.73 -19.40 30.23
CA SER A 86 31.78 -18.46 30.59
C SER A 86 32.25 -18.74 32.02
N ILE A 87 33.55 -18.51 32.29
CA ILE A 87 34.14 -18.63 33.63
C ILE A 87 34.60 -17.23 34.07
N ASN A 88 34.12 -16.75 35.22
CA ASN A 88 34.45 -15.44 35.79
C ASN A 88 34.32 -14.30 34.76
N ASP A 89 33.19 -14.23 34.05
CA ASP A 89 32.87 -13.21 33.04
C ASP A 89 33.88 -13.13 31.87
N GLY A 90 34.56 -14.24 31.57
CA GLY A 90 35.37 -14.39 30.37
C GLY A 90 34.53 -14.51 29.08
N GLY A 91 35.20 -14.79 27.96
CA GLY A 91 34.51 -15.07 26.69
C GLY A 91 33.74 -16.39 26.73
N TYR A 92 32.56 -16.42 26.10
CA TYR A 92 31.75 -17.63 25.96
C TYR A 92 32.41 -18.64 25.03
N THR A 93 32.44 -19.91 25.45
CA THR A 93 33.02 -21.02 24.70
C THR A 93 32.21 -22.30 24.87
N SER A 94 32.24 -23.16 23.85
CA SER A 94 31.75 -24.55 23.92
C SER A 94 32.87 -25.58 24.07
N SER A 95 34.14 -25.13 24.03
CA SER A 95 35.29 -26.03 24.17
C SER A 95 35.44 -26.52 25.61
N ALA A 96 35.84 -27.79 25.78
CA ALA A 96 36.14 -28.34 27.09
C ALA A 96 37.26 -27.54 27.80
N GLY A 97 37.14 -27.40 29.12
CA GLY A 97 38.05 -26.60 29.93
C GLY A 97 38.19 -27.15 31.35
N THR A 98 38.71 -26.31 32.25
CA THR A 98 38.81 -26.62 33.68
C THR A 98 38.33 -25.46 34.54
N VAL A 99 37.65 -25.78 35.64
CA VAL A 99 37.26 -24.82 36.69
C VAL A 99 37.89 -25.19 38.04
N THR A 100 37.99 -24.19 38.91
CA THR A 100 38.54 -24.28 40.27
C THR A 100 37.53 -23.77 41.28
N ASN A 101 37.69 -24.17 42.54
CA ASN A 101 36.77 -23.81 43.61
C ASN A 101 36.64 -22.28 43.77
N GLY A 102 35.41 -21.79 43.82
CA GLY A 102 35.06 -20.38 43.96
C GLY A 102 34.89 -19.63 42.63
N GLN A 103 35.14 -20.25 41.47
CA GLN A 103 34.87 -19.59 40.19
C GLN A 103 33.37 -19.53 39.90
N MET A 104 32.94 -18.43 39.27
CA MET A 104 31.58 -18.27 38.78
C MET A 104 31.47 -18.79 37.36
N VAL A 105 30.36 -19.46 37.06
CA VAL A 105 30.05 -19.96 35.71
C VAL A 105 28.66 -19.50 35.30
N THR A 106 28.54 -18.93 34.10
CA THR A 106 27.27 -18.66 33.43
C THR A 106 27.16 -19.50 32.16
N VAL A 107 25.93 -19.84 31.77
CA VAL A 107 25.63 -20.56 30.53
C VAL A 107 24.86 -19.63 29.60
N LYS A 108 25.16 -19.68 28.30
CA LYS A 108 24.45 -18.94 27.27
C LYS A 108 23.87 -19.90 26.24
N VAL A 109 22.60 -19.67 25.89
CA VAL A 109 21.83 -20.42 24.88
C VAL A 109 21.20 -19.38 23.94
N VAL A 110 21.20 -19.66 22.65
CA VAL A 110 20.38 -18.92 21.69
C VAL A 110 18.97 -19.48 21.81
N ALA A 111 17.98 -18.64 22.11
CA ALA A 111 16.57 -19.03 22.18
C ALA A 111 16.10 -19.60 20.82
N SER A 112 15.05 -20.41 20.85
CA SER A 112 14.44 -20.95 19.63
C SER A 112 14.04 -19.80 18.69
N THR A 113 14.03 -20.02 17.38
CA THR A 113 13.43 -19.08 16.42
C THR A 113 11.92 -19.28 16.27
N SER A 114 11.38 -20.35 16.87
CA SER A 114 9.95 -20.67 16.92
C SER A 114 9.41 -20.36 18.32
N LEU A 115 8.17 -19.86 18.39
CA LEU A 115 7.46 -19.54 19.63
C LEU A 115 7.19 -20.77 20.49
N GLU A 116 6.95 -20.54 21.79
CA GLU A 116 6.68 -21.57 22.81
C GLU A 116 7.61 -22.79 22.77
N THR A 117 8.86 -22.61 22.32
CA THR A 117 9.79 -23.71 22.06
C THR A 117 11.00 -23.60 22.95
N ASP A 118 11.33 -24.71 23.60
CA ASP A 118 12.50 -24.83 24.44
C ASP A 118 13.79 -24.94 23.59
N SER A 119 14.78 -24.15 23.95
CA SER A 119 16.19 -24.39 23.65
C SER A 119 16.95 -24.64 24.94
N SER A 120 17.97 -25.49 24.94
CA SER A 120 18.67 -25.84 26.18
C SER A 120 20.15 -26.14 26.00
N ALA A 121 20.90 -25.92 27.08
CA ALA A 121 22.28 -26.32 27.22
C ALA A 121 22.52 -27.10 28.51
N THR A 122 23.22 -28.22 28.41
CA THR A 122 23.64 -29.02 29.57
C THR A 122 25.08 -28.72 29.92
N LEU A 123 25.29 -28.11 31.08
CA LEU A 123 26.60 -27.87 31.68
C LEU A 123 27.01 -29.10 32.51
N ASN A 124 28.22 -29.60 32.31
CA ASN A 124 28.84 -30.67 33.10
C ASN A 124 30.11 -30.15 33.75
N ILE A 125 30.21 -30.25 35.08
CA ILE A 125 31.41 -29.96 35.85
C ILE A 125 31.76 -31.18 36.71
N GLY A 126 32.89 -31.82 36.42
CA GLY A 126 33.38 -32.94 37.23
C GLY A 126 32.43 -34.15 37.30
N GLY A 127 31.50 -34.30 36.35
CA GLY A 127 30.46 -35.33 36.34
C GLY A 127 29.12 -34.90 36.95
N VAL A 128 29.02 -33.71 37.54
CA VAL A 128 27.76 -33.11 38.01
C VAL A 128 27.18 -32.25 36.90
N THR A 129 25.91 -32.47 36.55
CA THR A 129 25.24 -31.79 35.44
C THR A 129 24.13 -30.85 35.90
N GLY A 130 23.92 -29.78 35.14
CA GLY A 130 22.75 -28.92 35.21
C GLY A 130 22.34 -28.48 33.81
N THR A 131 21.03 -28.42 33.54
CA THR A 131 20.49 -28.00 32.25
C THR A 131 19.89 -26.60 32.39
N PHE A 132 20.32 -25.69 31.53
CA PHE A 132 19.71 -24.39 31.34
C PHE A 132 18.69 -24.52 30.21
N VAL A 133 17.43 -24.17 30.46
CA VAL A 133 16.34 -24.19 29.47
C VAL A 133 15.84 -22.77 29.28
N VAL A 134 15.66 -22.38 28.03
CA VAL A 134 15.13 -21.10 27.58
C VAL A 134 13.92 -21.40 26.70
N THR A 135 12.74 -20.95 27.14
CA THR A 135 11.49 -21.06 26.40
C THR A 135 11.17 -19.69 25.81
N THR A 136 10.89 -19.64 24.51
CA THR A 136 10.43 -18.41 23.84
C THR A 136 9.00 -18.04 24.25
N LEU A 137 8.65 -16.76 24.11
CA LEU A 137 7.29 -16.26 24.36
C LEU A 137 6.20 -16.97 23.54
N ALA A 138 4.96 -16.86 24.02
CA ALA A 138 3.75 -17.26 23.31
C ALA A 138 3.19 -16.07 22.51
N ASP A 139 2.54 -16.37 21.37
CA ASP A 139 1.80 -15.35 20.64
C ASP A 139 0.48 -15.04 21.36
N THR A 140 0.28 -13.77 21.70
CA THR A 140 -0.91 -13.27 22.40
C THR A 140 -1.54 -12.08 21.68
N THR A 141 -1.07 -11.78 20.47
CA THR A 141 -1.48 -10.59 19.72
C THR A 141 -2.49 -11.00 18.67
N PRO A 142 -3.74 -10.50 18.70
CA PRO A 142 -4.69 -10.79 17.64
C PRO A 142 -4.21 -10.29 16.28
N PRO A 143 -4.52 -11.03 15.21
CA PRO A 143 -4.20 -10.60 13.86
C PRO A 143 -5.02 -9.36 13.44
N THR A 144 -4.57 -8.71 12.37
CA THR A 144 -5.23 -7.56 11.76
C THR A 144 -5.79 -7.91 10.39
N ALA A 145 -6.90 -7.27 10.00
CA ALA A 145 -7.45 -7.38 8.66
C ALA A 145 -8.16 -6.08 8.26
N GLN A 146 -8.22 -5.77 6.97
CA GLN A 146 -8.85 -4.58 6.41
C GLN A 146 -9.60 -4.93 5.13
N ILE A 147 -10.81 -4.39 4.97
CA ILE A 147 -11.56 -4.45 3.71
C ILE A 147 -10.97 -3.39 2.77
N THR A 148 -10.54 -3.82 1.58
CA THR A 148 -10.09 -2.93 0.50
C THR A 148 -11.20 -2.65 -0.52
N PHE A 149 -12.18 -3.53 -0.63
CA PHE A 149 -13.40 -3.34 -1.42
C PHE A 149 -14.56 -4.18 -0.83
N PRO A 150 -15.79 -3.64 -0.74
CA PRO A 150 -16.25 -2.35 -1.25
C PRO A 150 -15.86 -1.15 -0.36
N PRO A 151 -16.14 0.10 -0.81
CA PRO A 151 -16.03 1.29 0.03
C PRO A 151 -16.94 1.25 1.27
N PRO A 152 -16.70 2.12 2.28
CA PRO A 152 -17.36 2.03 3.59
C PRO A 152 -18.89 2.03 3.56
N MET A 153 -19.50 2.81 2.66
CA MET A 153 -20.93 2.80 2.40
C MET A 153 -21.17 2.65 0.90
N SER A 154 -22.00 1.68 0.52
CA SER A 154 -22.36 1.46 -0.88
C SER A 154 -23.70 0.75 -1.05
N MET A 155 -24.18 0.66 -2.29
CA MET A 155 -25.39 -0.07 -2.67
C MET A 155 -25.13 -1.05 -3.83
N LYS A 156 -25.87 -2.15 -3.84
CA LYS A 156 -25.81 -3.18 -4.88
C LYS A 156 -27.18 -3.84 -5.09
N ASP A 157 -27.54 -4.16 -6.32
CA ASP A 157 -28.79 -4.88 -6.62
C ASP A 157 -28.67 -6.40 -6.42
N ALA A 158 -27.50 -6.94 -6.77
CA ALA A 158 -27.24 -8.38 -6.72
C ALA A 158 -27.32 -8.96 -5.30
N GLU A 159 -27.77 -10.21 -5.21
CA GLU A 159 -27.88 -11.00 -3.96
C GLU A 159 -26.53 -11.32 -3.32
N THR A 160 -25.43 -11.20 -4.05
CA THR A 160 -24.09 -11.46 -3.55
C THR A 160 -23.14 -10.33 -3.89
N ILE A 161 -22.10 -10.17 -3.07
CA ILE A 161 -20.95 -9.31 -3.36
C ILE A 161 -19.65 -10.05 -3.10
N LEU A 162 -18.67 -9.85 -3.98
CA LEU A 162 -17.28 -10.20 -3.71
C LEU A 162 -16.59 -9.10 -2.89
N VAL A 163 -16.25 -9.41 -1.65
CA VAL A 163 -15.45 -8.56 -0.75
C VAL A 163 -13.98 -8.91 -0.94
N ARG A 164 -13.10 -7.92 -0.92
CA ARG A 164 -11.64 -8.11 -0.92
C ARG A 164 -10.99 -7.36 0.21
N GLY A 165 -9.86 -7.87 0.69
CA GLY A 165 -9.09 -7.20 1.71
C GLY A 165 -7.68 -7.72 1.86
N VAL A 166 -7.02 -7.23 2.91
CA VAL A 166 -5.71 -7.68 3.36
C VAL A 166 -5.78 -8.12 4.82
N ALA A 167 -4.93 -9.06 5.22
CA ALA A 167 -4.75 -9.47 6.60
C ALA A 167 -3.26 -9.65 6.91
N ASN A 168 -2.88 -9.45 8.16
CA ASN A 168 -1.51 -9.61 8.63
C ASN A 168 -1.50 -10.10 10.08
N ASP A 169 -0.57 -11.00 10.35
CA ASP A 169 -0.18 -11.42 11.68
C ASP A 169 1.34 -11.37 11.82
N ASP A 170 1.83 -10.95 12.98
CA ASP A 170 3.25 -10.70 13.19
C ASP A 170 4.02 -11.95 13.66
N TYR A 171 3.33 -13.03 14.06
CA TYR A 171 3.93 -14.11 14.85
C TYR A 171 3.58 -15.52 14.38
N SER A 172 2.30 -15.89 14.42
CA SER A 172 1.81 -17.25 14.22
C SER A 172 1.14 -17.47 12.86
N GLY A 173 0.77 -16.39 12.15
CA GLY A 173 0.09 -16.47 10.86
C GLY A 173 -1.43 -16.58 11.00
N ILE A 174 -2.15 -16.49 9.88
CA ILE A 174 -3.62 -16.47 9.89
C ILE A 174 -4.20 -17.90 9.81
N LYS A 175 -4.97 -18.29 10.82
CA LYS A 175 -5.68 -19.57 10.89
C LYS A 175 -7.01 -19.54 10.15
N SER A 176 -7.79 -18.48 10.33
CA SER A 176 -9.08 -18.31 9.65
C SER A 176 -9.48 -16.84 9.56
N LEU A 177 -10.20 -16.48 8.49
CA LEU A 177 -10.81 -15.17 8.30
C LEU A 177 -12.23 -15.35 7.75
N MET A 178 -13.19 -14.68 8.39
CA MET A 178 -14.60 -14.71 8.05
C MET A 178 -15.10 -13.29 7.78
N VAL A 179 -15.97 -13.13 6.78
CA VAL A 179 -16.77 -11.92 6.59
C VAL A 179 -18.22 -12.29 6.87
N ASN A 180 -18.71 -11.96 8.06
CA ASN A 180 -19.92 -12.57 8.64
C ASN A 180 -19.84 -14.11 8.57
N ASP A 181 -20.76 -14.77 7.85
CA ASP A 181 -20.79 -16.23 7.69
C ASP A 181 -19.98 -16.73 6.46
N ALA A 182 -19.30 -15.84 5.73
CA ALA A 182 -18.53 -16.20 4.53
C ALA A 182 -17.05 -16.39 4.85
N GLU A 183 -16.53 -17.60 4.61
CA GLU A 183 -15.10 -17.91 4.74
C GLU A 183 -14.29 -17.24 3.63
N ALA A 184 -13.16 -16.65 3.99
CA ALA A 184 -12.28 -15.98 3.04
C ALA A 184 -11.32 -16.95 2.34
N VAL A 185 -11.04 -16.64 1.09
CA VAL A 185 -10.06 -17.33 0.23
C VAL A 185 -8.86 -16.43 0.04
N PHE A 186 -7.70 -16.88 0.51
CA PHE A 186 -6.42 -16.20 0.37
C PHE A 186 -5.80 -16.48 -1.00
N SER A 187 -5.37 -15.42 -1.70
CA SER A 187 -4.60 -15.55 -2.95
C SER A 187 -3.10 -15.62 -2.71
N ASP A 188 -2.65 -15.13 -1.56
CA ASP A 188 -1.28 -15.15 -1.03
C ASP A 188 -1.35 -14.99 0.50
N ASP A 189 -0.22 -14.79 1.17
CA ASP A 189 -0.15 -14.69 2.64
C ASP A 189 -0.86 -13.46 3.22
N THR A 190 -1.30 -12.50 2.38
CA THR A 190 -1.89 -11.23 2.82
C THR A 190 -3.25 -10.93 2.20
N ASN A 191 -3.43 -11.19 0.90
CA ASN A 191 -4.63 -10.80 0.16
C ASN A 191 -5.70 -11.88 0.23
N TRP A 192 -6.93 -11.46 0.53
CA TRP A 192 -8.07 -12.36 0.65
C TRP A 192 -9.30 -11.84 -0.09
N THR A 193 -10.21 -12.77 -0.40
CA THR A 193 -11.53 -12.50 -0.99
C THR A 193 -12.60 -13.31 -0.26
N ALA A 194 -13.82 -12.79 -0.16
CA ALA A 194 -14.95 -13.52 0.40
C ALA A 194 -16.23 -13.16 -0.36
N THR A 195 -17.04 -14.16 -0.73
CA THR A 195 -18.33 -13.92 -1.37
C THR A 195 -19.43 -13.94 -0.32
N VAL A 196 -20.07 -12.80 -0.10
CA VAL A 196 -21.08 -12.61 0.94
C VAL A 196 -22.47 -12.53 0.31
N THR A 197 -23.43 -13.28 0.87
CA THR A 197 -24.86 -13.16 0.53
C THR A 197 -25.49 -12.00 1.29
N LEU A 198 -26.24 -11.16 0.58
CA LEU A 198 -26.87 -9.96 1.09
C LEU A 198 -28.39 -10.15 1.22
N ALA A 199 -28.94 -9.79 2.36
CA ALA A 199 -30.39 -9.61 2.52
C ALA A 199 -30.83 -8.29 1.86
N GLU A 200 -32.11 -8.17 1.47
CA GLU A 200 -32.68 -6.88 1.05
C GLU A 200 -32.51 -5.82 2.16
N GLY A 201 -32.16 -4.59 1.80
CA GLY A 201 -31.89 -3.50 2.74
C GLY A 201 -30.45 -3.44 3.23
N GLU A 202 -30.22 -2.89 4.42
CA GLU A 202 -28.87 -2.68 4.96
C GLU A 202 -28.23 -4.00 5.44
N ASN A 203 -26.98 -4.23 5.02
CA ASN A 203 -26.14 -5.32 5.45
C ASN A 203 -24.85 -4.74 6.03
N GLN A 204 -24.58 -4.99 7.31
CA GLN A 204 -23.28 -4.71 7.91
C GLN A 204 -22.37 -5.93 7.70
N LEU A 205 -21.25 -5.72 7.02
CA LEU A 205 -20.23 -6.75 6.82
C LEU A 205 -19.11 -6.52 7.83
N VAL A 206 -18.82 -7.52 8.66
CA VAL A 206 -17.78 -7.46 9.70
C VAL A 206 -16.76 -8.56 9.44
N VAL A 207 -15.48 -8.19 9.53
CA VAL A 207 -14.36 -9.12 9.40
C VAL A 207 -13.96 -9.62 10.79
N GLU A 208 -14.03 -10.93 10.96
CA GLU A 208 -13.42 -11.66 12.07
C GLU A 208 -12.18 -12.39 11.56
N VAL A 209 -11.07 -12.30 12.28
CA VAL A 209 -9.82 -12.98 11.94
C VAL A 209 -9.20 -13.63 13.17
N VAL A 210 -8.67 -14.84 12.99
CA VAL A 210 -8.07 -15.69 14.03
C VAL A 210 -6.70 -16.15 13.56
N ASP A 211 -5.71 -16.12 14.44
CA ASP A 211 -4.35 -16.60 14.17
C ASP A 211 -4.15 -18.07 14.59
N ASP A 212 -2.98 -18.64 14.29
CA ASP A 212 -2.65 -20.02 14.64
C ASP A 212 -2.49 -20.24 16.16
N ALA A 213 -2.34 -19.16 16.93
CA ALA A 213 -2.32 -19.15 18.40
C ALA A 213 -3.70 -18.98 19.05
N ASP A 214 -4.78 -18.98 18.26
CA ASP A 214 -6.17 -18.77 18.70
C ASP A 214 -6.47 -17.36 19.27
N ASN A 215 -5.64 -16.35 18.98
CA ASN A 215 -5.99 -14.95 19.23
C ASN A 215 -6.99 -14.47 18.18
N VAL A 216 -8.01 -13.73 18.62
CA VAL A 216 -9.16 -13.35 17.79
C VAL A 216 -9.31 -11.84 17.73
N ASN A 217 -9.56 -11.33 16.53
CA ASN A 217 -10.05 -9.98 16.30
C ASN A 217 -11.42 -10.04 15.61
N GLU A 218 -12.49 -9.93 16.42
CA GLU A 218 -13.90 -10.05 15.98
C GLU A 218 -14.39 -8.86 15.15
N THR A 219 -13.65 -7.74 15.14
CA THR A 219 -14.08 -6.48 14.51
C THR A 219 -12.95 -5.83 13.73
N ALA A 220 -12.14 -6.64 13.06
CA ALA A 220 -10.92 -6.19 12.38
C ALA A 220 -11.21 -5.11 11.33
N SER A 221 -12.35 -5.22 10.63
CA SER A 221 -12.83 -4.24 9.66
C SER A 221 -14.33 -4.36 9.48
N SER A 222 -14.99 -3.27 9.06
CA SER A 222 -16.42 -3.32 8.71
C SER A 222 -16.80 -2.33 7.64
N VAL A 223 -17.78 -2.70 6.81
CA VAL A 223 -18.42 -1.83 5.81
C VAL A 223 -19.94 -2.05 5.81
N VAL A 224 -20.70 -1.12 5.24
CA VAL A 224 -22.15 -1.23 5.08
C VAL A 224 -22.51 -1.25 3.60
N ILE A 225 -23.34 -2.23 3.23
CA ILE A 225 -23.87 -2.37 1.87
C ILE A 225 -25.38 -2.41 1.94
N HIS A 226 -26.02 -1.49 1.23
CA HIS A 226 -27.46 -1.51 1.05
C HIS A 226 -27.82 -2.34 -0.19
N ARG A 227 -28.61 -3.40 -0.04
CA ARG A 227 -29.14 -4.13 -1.17
C ARG A 227 -30.49 -3.57 -1.58
N ALA A 228 -30.59 -3.05 -2.80
CA ALA A 228 -31.82 -2.50 -3.36
C ALA A 228 -31.74 -2.46 -4.90
N GLU A 229 -32.90 -2.31 -5.55
CA GLU A 229 -32.97 -2.14 -7.01
C GLU A 229 -32.11 -0.96 -7.46
N GLU A 230 -31.24 -1.20 -8.46
CA GLU A 230 -30.30 -0.17 -8.89
C GLU A 230 -31.01 1.07 -9.48
N ALA A 231 -32.23 0.94 -10.00
CA ALA A 231 -33.01 2.07 -10.54
C ALA A 231 -33.40 3.12 -9.49
N GLY A 232 -33.32 2.78 -8.20
CA GLY A 232 -33.64 3.68 -7.10
C GLY A 232 -32.57 4.74 -6.80
N GLU A 233 -32.96 5.71 -5.98
CA GLU A 233 -32.05 6.68 -5.38
C GLU A 233 -31.22 6.06 -4.26
N PHE A 234 -30.01 6.57 -4.08
CA PHE A 234 -29.15 6.17 -2.97
C PHE A 234 -28.18 7.29 -2.58
N PRO A 235 -27.97 7.57 -1.28
CA PRO A 235 -28.73 7.09 -0.13
C PRO A 235 -30.07 7.80 0.06
N ASP A 236 -30.28 8.96 -0.56
CA ASP A 236 -31.49 9.78 -0.48
C ASP A 236 -31.77 10.54 -1.79
N GLU A 237 -32.80 11.39 -1.82
CA GLU A 237 -33.21 12.22 -2.97
C GLU A 237 -32.48 13.58 -3.05
N ASN A 238 -31.68 13.93 -2.04
CA ASN A 238 -31.19 15.29 -1.87
C ASN A 238 -30.00 15.60 -2.79
N ASN A 239 -29.93 16.85 -3.25
CA ASN A 239 -28.82 17.38 -4.06
C ASN A 239 -28.45 16.46 -5.24
N PRO A 240 -29.38 16.20 -6.18
CA PRO A 240 -29.17 15.22 -7.23
C PRO A 240 -28.03 15.62 -8.17
N ILE A 241 -27.31 14.63 -8.67
CA ILE A 241 -26.31 14.76 -9.74
C ILE A 241 -27.06 14.56 -11.06
N THR A 242 -27.43 15.63 -11.74
CA THR A 242 -28.28 15.59 -12.94
C THR A 242 -27.47 15.44 -14.22
N TYR A 243 -26.40 16.22 -14.36
CA TYR A 243 -25.39 16.08 -15.41
C TYR A 243 -24.00 16.29 -14.82
N GLY A 244 -23.43 15.23 -14.27
CA GLY A 244 -22.08 15.22 -13.74
C GLY A 244 -21.03 15.16 -14.86
N ASN A 245 -20.10 16.11 -14.94
CA ASN A 245 -19.05 16.07 -15.98
C ASN A 245 -17.78 15.37 -15.51
N HIS A 246 -17.26 15.74 -14.34
CA HIS A 246 -15.99 15.21 -13.86
C HIS A 246 -16.06 14.92 -12.37
N LEU A 247 -15.31 13.92 -11.93
CA LEU A 247 -15.13 13.62 -10.52
C LEU A 247 -13.65 13.63 -10.11
N THR A 248 -13.40 13.90 -8.83
CA THR A 248 -12.07 13.82 -8.23
C THR A 248 -12.19 13.48 -6.75
N PHE A 249 -11.13 12.94 -6.13
CA PHE A 249 -11.13 12.56 -4.73
C PHE A 249 -10.50 13.64 -3.86
N ASP A 250 -11.26 14.13 -2.89
CA ASP A 250 -10.76 14.93 -1.77
C ASP A 250 -10.42 14.00 -0.62
N LYS A 251 -9.19 13.48 -0.65
CA LYS A 251 -8.66 12.52 0.32
C LYS A 251 -8.70 13.03 1.76
N ALA A 252 -8.39 14.31 1.97
CA ALA A 252 -8.33 14.90 3.30
C ALA A 252 -9.70 14.93 3.99
N ASN A 253 -10.78 15.06 3.20
CA ASN A 253 -12.16 15.10 3.70
C ASN A 253 -12.97 13.83 3.38
N ASN A 254 -12.32 12.78 2.86
CA ASN A 254 -12.92 11.49 2.50
C ASN A 254 -14.21 11.61 1.67
N ARG A 255 -14.17 12.40 0.60
CA ARG A 255 -15.33 12.67 -0.25
C ARG A 255 -14.96 12.75 -1.73
N ILE A 256 -15.89 12.40 -2.60
CA ILE A 256 -15.79 12.61 -4.05
C ILE A 256 -16.41 13.96 -4.38
N LEU A 257 -15.70 14.78 -5.14
CA LEU A 257 -16.23 16.03 -5.68
C LEU A 257 -16.66 15.79 -7.13
N VAL A 258 -17.86 16.23 -7.48
CA VAL A 258 -18.46 16.08 -8.81
C VAL A 258 -18.85 17.46 -9.32
N THR A 259 -18.39 17.82 -10.52
CA THR A 259 -18.92 18.99 -11.23
C THR A 259 -20.27 18.64 -11.83
N ASN A 260 -21.31 19.37 -11.44
CA ASN A 260 -22.67 19.21 -11.93
C ASN A 260 -23.09 20.46 -12.70
N PHE A 261 -23.84 20.28 -13.78
CA PHE A 261 -24.49 21.39 -14.47
C PHE A 261 -25.90 21.02 -14.87
N GLU A 262 -26.73 22.01 -15.19
CA GLU A 262 -28.06 21.73 -15.74
C GLU A 262 -28.50 22.80 -16.74
N TYR A 263 -29.25 22.38 -17.77
CA TYR A 263 -29.70 23.27 -18.84
C TYR A 263 -30.94 24.10 -18.46
N VAL A 264 -31.80 23.57 -17.58
CA VAL A 264 -33.09 24.18 -17.20
C VAL A 264 -33.40 23.78 -15.75
N ASP A 265 -33.76 24.75 -14.90
CA ASP A 265 -34.26 24.57 -13.52
C ASP A 265 -33.33 23.86 -12.49
N GLY A 266 -32.09 23.53 -12.85
CA GLY A 266 -31.11 22.89 -11.97
C GLY A 266 -29.94 23.74 -11.50
N ILE A 267 -28.95 23.08 -10.89
CA ILE A 267 -27.85 23.72 -10.16
C ILE A 267 -26.50 23.42 -10.81
N SER A 268 -25.87 24.45 -11.41
CA SER A 268 -24.44 24.41 -11.76
C SER A 268 -23.59 24.53 -10.49
N ALA A 269 -22.93 23.44 -10.09
CA ALA A 269 -22.29 23.31 -8.79
C ALA A 269 -21.11 22.33 -8.78
N VAL A 270 -20.36 22.36 -7.69
CA VAL A 270 -19.53 21.26 -7.20
C VAL A 270 -20.31 20.56 -6.09
N ILE A 271 -20.70 19.32 -6.33
CA ILE A 271 -21.39 18.44 -5.37
C ILE A 271 -20.33 17.56 -4.70
N ALA A 272 -20.35 17.50 -3.38
CA ALA A 272 -19.52 16.59 -2.58
C ALA A 272 -20.34 15.37 -2.16
N VAL A 273 -19.80 14.18 -2.41
CA VAL A 273 -20.32 12.87 -1.99
C VAL A 273 -19.44 12.34 -0.86
N ASP A 274 -19.97 12.27 0.35
CA ASP A 274 -19.26 11.71 1.50
C ASP A 274 -19.11 10.19 1.35
N LEU A 275 -17.89 9.64 1.44
CA LEU A 275 -17.65 8.20 1.23
C LEU A 275 -18.02 7.32 2.43
N LEU A 276 -18.27 7.89 3.61
CA LEU A 276 -18.73 7.15 4.78
C LEU A 276 -20.25 6.95 4.79
N THR A 277 -20.98 7.79 4.07
CA THR A 277 -22.45 7.83 4.13
C THR A 277 -23.13 7.79 2.76
N GLY A 278 -22.41 8.07 1.67
CA GLY A 278 -22.96 8.25 0.33
C GLY A 278 -23.72 9.56 0.11
N VAL A 279 -23.89 10.38 1.17
CA VAL A 279 -24.74 11.59 1.16
C VAL A 279 -24.10 12.69 0.31
N ARG A 280 -24.96 13.39 -0.45
CA ARG A 280 -24.59 14.51 -1.32
C ARG A 280 -24.79 15.86 -0.64
N THR A 281 -23.82 16.74 -0.77
CA THR A 281 -23.89 18.14 -0.32
C THR A 281 -23.43 19.08 -1.43
N ILE A 282 -24.01 20.27 -1.52
CA ILE A 282 -23.52 21.31 -2.43
C ILE A 282 -22.34 22.00 -1.73
N LEU A 283 -21.11 21.70 -2.14
CA LEU A 283 -19.93 22.39 -1.66
C LEU A 283 -19.91 23.83 -2.20
N SER A 284 -20.16 24.00 -3.49
CA SER A 284 -20.15 25.30 -4.15
C SER A 284 -21.20 25.34 -5.26
N GLY A 285 -22.11 26.30 -5.23
CA GLY A 285 -23.20 26.45 -6.21
C GLY A 285 -23.62 27.92 -6.41
N PRO A 286 -24.72 28.20 -7.13
CA PRO A 286 -25.10 29.56 -7.52
C PRO A 286 -25.29 30.52 -6.33
N ASP A 287 -25.80 30.01 -5.21
CA ASP A 287 -26.00 30.76 -3.97
C ASP A 287 -25.19 30.24 -2.78
N THR A 288 -24.42 29.16 -2.97
CA THR A 288 -23.64 28.49 -1.91
C THR A 288 -22.15 28.63 -2.18
N PRO A 289 -21.33 29.19 -1.28
CA PRO A 289 -21.72 29.92 -0.07
C PRO A 289 -22.20 31.36 -0.34
N ASN A 290 -22.05 31.86 -1.56
CA ASN A 290 -22.43 33.20 -1.99
C ASN A 290 -22.71 33.23 -3.50
N THR A 291 -22.93 34.41 -4.08
CA THR A 291 -23.21 34.62 -5.52
C THR A 291 -21.98 35.09 -6.32
N GLU A 292 -20.79 35.08 -5.74
CA GLU A 292 -19.57 35.52 -6.41
C GLU A 292 -18.99 34.39 -7.27
N ASN A 293 -18.44 34.73 -8.45
CA ASN A 293 -17.79 33.79 -9.37
C ASN A 293 -18.60 32.50 -9.62
N THR A 294 -19.90 32.61 -9.88
CA THR A 294 -20.77 31.45 -10.13
C THR A 294 -20.36 30.69 -11.39
N PHE A 295 -20.67 29.39 -11.41
CA PHE A 295 -20.43 28.52 -12.55
C PHE A 295 -21.51 28.73 -13.62
N LEU A 296 -21.09 28.75 -14.89
CA LEU A 296 -22.01 28.63 -16.01
C LEU A 296 -22.26 27.15 -16.32
N ARG A 297 -21.18 26.41 -16.57
CA ARG A 297 -21.19 24.98 -16.86
C ARG A 297 -19.82 24.40 -16.47
N PRO A 298 -19.69 23.91 -15.22
CA PRO A 298 -18.42 23.38 -14.73
C PRO A 298 -18.14 22.04 -15.40
N THR A 299 -16.90 21.84 -15.86
CA THR A 299 -16.44 20.66 -16.61
C THR A 299 -15.39 19.91 -15.79
N GLY A 300 -14.10 20.09 -16.08
CA GLY A 300 -13.01 19.44 -15.35
C GLY A 300 -12.85 19.97 -13.93
N ILE A 301 -12.50 19.07 -13.02
CA ILE A 301 -12.13 19.39 -11.63
C ILE A 301 -10.93 18.58 -11.19
N VAL A 302 -10.02 19.21 -10.46
CA VAL A 302 -8.90 18.53 -9.78
C VAL A 302 -8.69 19.13 -8.38
N VAL A 303 -8.40 18.28 -7.40
CA VAL A 303 -8.03 18.70 -6.05
C VAL A 303 -6.55 19.04 -6.00
N ASP A 304 -6.23 20.28 -5.63
CA ASP A 304 -4.90 20.74 -5.27
C ASP A 304 -4.72 20.48 -3.77
N ALA A 305 -4.31 19.24 -3.49
CA ALA A 305 -4.12 18.69 -2.14
C ALA A 305 -2.84 19.17 -1.44
N ASP A 306 -2.14 20.17 -2.00
CA ASP A 306 -1.04 20.80 -1.27
C ASP A 306 -1.58 21.31 0.08
N ALA A 307 -0.92 20.89 1.17
CA ALA A 307 -1.37 21.09 2.53
C ALA A 307 -1.62 22.58 2.87
N ASP A 308 -0.98 23.50 2.13
CA ASP A 308 -1.13 24.93 2.32
C ASP A 308 -2.25 25.56 1.45
N ARG A 309 -2.78 24.86 0.44
CA ARG A 309 -3.73 25.42 -0.54
C ARG A 309 -5.17 24.94 -0.39
N ASN A 310 -5.41 23.71 0.07
CA ASN A 310 -6.72 23.14 0.41
C ASN A 310 -7.87 23.59 -0.53
N ARG A 311 -7.71 23.39 -1.84
CA ARG A 311 -8.60 23.93 -2.87
C ARG A 311 -8.84 22.93 -4.00
N ALA A 312 -9.91 23.14 -4.75
CA ALA A 312 -10.12 22.50 -6.05
C ALA A 312 -10.04 23.54 -7.19
N LEU A 313 -9.48 23.13 -8.32
CA LEU A 313 -9.50 23.90 -9.56
C LEU A 313 -10.64 23.39 -10.44
N VAL A 314 -11.54 24.28 -10.84
CA VAL A 314 -12.74 23.96 -11.62
C VAL A 314 -12.67 24.71 -12.95
N LEU A 315 -12.73 23.97 -14.05
CA LEU A 315 -12.92 24.50 -15.38
C LEU A 315 -14.40 24.81 -15.61
N ASP A 316 -14.68 25.92 -16.30
CA ASP A 316 -16.05 26.35 -16.59
C ASP A 316 -16.17 26.84 -18.04
N GLN A 317 -17.23 26.39 -18.74
CA GLN A 317 -17.48 26.82 -20.13
C GLN A 317 -17.93 28.29 -20.26
N GLY A 318 -18.07 29.01 -19.15
CA GLY A 318 -18.00 30.46 -19.11
C GLY A 318 -16.62 31.04 -19.44
N ARG A 319 -15.68 30.19 -19.88
CA ARG A 319 -14.30 30.50 -20.30
C ARG A 319 -13.41 30.92 -19.13
N LYS A 320 -13.53 30.19 -18.02
CA LYS A 320 -12.88 30.52 -16.75
C LYS A 320 -12.27 29.29 -16.11
N ILE A 321 -11.28 29.56 -15.27
CA ILE A 321 -10.75 28.64 -14.26
C ILE A 321 -11.08 29.25 -12.91
N ILE A 322 -11.88 28.55 -12.12
CA ILE A 322 -12.37 29.00 -10.83
C ILE A 322 -11.76 28.09 -9.76
N VAL A 323 -11.18 28.71 -8.74
CA VAL A 323 -10.71 28.03 -7.53
C VAL A 323 -11.87 27.93 -6.55
N VAL A 324 -12.10 26.74 -6.00
CA VAL A 324 -13.03 26.48 -4.91
C VAL A 324 -12.24 26.14 -3.65
N ASP A 325 -12.44 26.88 -2.57
CA ASP A 325 -11.90 26.52 -1.25
C ASP A 325 -12.61 25.26 -0.73
N LEU A 326 -11.86 24.23 -0.32
CA LEU A 326 -12.46 22.96 0.10
C LEU A 326 -13.09 23.03 1.49
N ALA A 327 -12.70 23.98 2.33
CA ALA A 327 -13.24 24.11 3.68
C ALA A 327 -14.62 24.79 3.69
N ASP A 328 -14.83 25.81 2.85
CA ASP A 328 -16.07 26.61 2.88
C ASP A 328 -16.80 26.77 1.53
N GLY A 329 -16.21 26.27 0.44
CA GLY A 329 -16.81 26.32 -0.89
C GLY A 329 -16.74 27.68 -1.58
N THR A 330 -16.08 28.68 -0.99
CA THR A 330 -15.93 30.02 -1.59
C THR A 330 -15.12 29.95 -2.89
N ARG A 331 -15.42 30.88 -3.80
CA ARG A 331 -14.88 30.87 -5.16
C ARG A 331 -14.02 32.07 -5.47
N THR A 332 -12.84 31.82 -6.03
CA THR A 332 -11.93 32.85 -6.55
C THR A 332 -11.65 32.60 -8.03
N LEU A 333 -11.68 33.66 -8.85
CA LEU A 333 -11.27 33.56 -10.25
C LEU A 333 -9.75 33.40 -10.33
N LEU A 334 -9.26 32.34 -10.98
CA LEU A 334 -7.84 32.13 -11.23
C LEU A 334 -7.42 32.67 -12.61
N SER A 335 -8.19 32.33 -13.65
CA SER A 335 -7.85 32.69 -15.02
C SER A 335 -9.10 32.82 -15.88
N ASP A 336 -9.10 33.78 -16.80
CA ASP A 336 -10.12 33.94 -17.85
C ASP A 336 -9.52 34.66 -19.07
N GLY A 337 -10.36 35.14 -19.99
CA GLY A 337 -9.92 35.85 -21.19
C GLY A 337 -9.16 37.16 -20.94
N GLU A 338 -9.21 37.73 -19.73
CA GLU A 338 -8.56 39.00 -19.38
C GLU A 338 -7.60 38.86 -18.17
N THR A 339 -7.66 37.73 -17.45
CA THR A 339 -6.93 37.47 -16.20
C THR A 339 -5.94 36.31 -16.40
N PRO A 340 -4.65 36.47 -16.06
CA PRO A 340 -3.98 37.72 -15.64
C PRO A 340 -3.78 38.76 -16.76
N ASP A 341 -3.85 38.38 -18.04
CA ASP A 341 -3.80 39.29 -19.20
C ASP A 341 -4.53 38.72 -20.43
N ASP A 342 -4.64 39.49 -21.51
CA ASP A 342 -5.35 39.12 -22.75
C ASP A 342 -4.46 38.46 -23.83
N GLN A 343 -3.20 38.16 -23.52
CA GLN A 343 -2.21 37.59 -24.46
C GLN A 343 -2.03 36.08 -24.30
N GLN A 344 -2.93 35.46 -23.55
CA GLN A 344 -2.89 34.04 -23.21
C GLN A 344 -3.60 33.20 -24.28
N PRO A 345 -3.31 31.89 -24.38
CA PRO A 345 -4.13 30.98 -25.16
C PRO A 345 -5.61 31.09 -24.76
N ILE A 346 -6.55 30.87 -25.67
CA ILE A 346 -7.98 31.09 -25.41
C ILE A 346 -8.58 29.88 -24.66
N LEU A 347 -9.50 30.14 -23.72
CA LEU A 347 -10.46 29.14 -23.23
C LEU A 347 -11.74 29.27 -24.05
N SER A 348 -12.15 28.21 -24.74
CA SER A 348 -13.43 28.15 -25.45
C SER A 348 -14.32 27.06 -24.87
N ALA A 349 -13.81 25.83 -24.78
CA ALA A 349 -14.49 24.70 -24.12
C ALA A 349 -13.45 23.87 -23.35
N PRO A 350 -12.94 24.38 -22.21
CA PRO A 350 -11.98 23.62 -21.40
C PRO A 350 -12.65 22.34 -20.87
N ALA A 351 -12.08 21.19 -21.17
CA ALA A 351 -12.70 19.89 -20.92
C ALA A 351 -12.18 19.23 -19.65
N ASN A 352 -10.86 19.17 -19.48
CA ASN A 352 -10.23 18.46 -18.37
C ASN A 352 -8.97 19.19 -17.87
N ILE A 353 -8.64 18.97 -16.59
CA ILE A 353 -7.51 19.56 -15.89
C ILE A 353 -6.81 18.48 -15.05
N THR A 354 -5.49 18.49 -15.04
CA THR A 354 -4.68 17.64 -14.17
C THR A 354 -3.49 18.42 -13.61
N LEU A 355 -2.99 18.01 -12.44
CA LEU A 355 -1.85 18.64 -11.80
C LEU A 355 -0.54 18.00 -12.28
N ASP A 356 0.54 18.78 -12.22
CA ASP A 356 1.88 18.23 -12.32
C ASP A 356 2.24 17.55 -10.98
N PRO A 357 2.49 16.23 -10.95
CA PRO A 357 2.81 15.54 -9.69
C PRO A 357 4.17 15.93 -9.10
N ASN A 358 5.06 16.57 -9.87
CA ASN A 358 6.39 16.99 -9.41
C ASN A 358 6.47 18.50 -9.10
N ASP A 359 5.55 19.31 -9.61
CA ASP A 359 5.49 20.75 -9.34
C ASP A 359 4.08 21.18 -8.91
N PRO A 360 3.84 21.45 -7.62
CA PRO A 360 2.51 21.80 -7.11
C PRO A 360 2.01 23.17 -7.58
N ASN A 361 2.83 23.94 -8.31
CA ASN A 361 2.43 25.21 -8.91
C ASN A 361 1.97 25.06 -10.37
N ILE A 362 1.96 23.86 -10.94
CA ILE A 362 1.63 23.65 -12.35
C ILE A 362 0.40 22.75 -12.51
N ALA A 363 -0.48 23.15 -13.44
CA ALA A 363 -1.54 22.30 -13.96
C ALA A 363 -1.53 22.31 -15.49
N TYR A 364 -2.12 21.28 -16.10
CA TYR A 364 -2.32 21.17 -17.54
C TYR A 364 -3.79 20.99 -17.84
N ILE A 365 -4.25 21.62 -18.92
CA ILE A 365 -5.64 21.55 -19.40
C ILE A 365 -5.70 21.20 -20.87
N VAL A 366 -6.83 20.63 -21.26
CA VAL A 366 -7.24 20.47 -22.67
C VAL A 366 -8.47 21.32 -22.98
N ASP A 367 -8.50 21.91 -24.17
CA ASP A 367 -9.64 22.67 -24.68
C ASP A 367 -10.18 22.01 -25.95
N GLU A 368 -11.49 21.73 -25.96
CA GLU A 368 -12.15 20.97 -27.03
C GLU A 368 -12.40 21.82 -28.28
N ASP A 369 -12.99 23.01 -28.11
CA ASP A 369 -13.40 23.89 -29.21
C ASP A 369 -12.21 24.57 -29.88
N VAL A 370 -11.13 24.80 -29.12
CA VAL A 370 -9.83 25.23 -29.63
C VAL A 370 -8.83 24.11 -29.29
N PRO A 371 -8.73 23.05 -30.12
CA PRO A 371 -7.96 21.85 -29.80
C PRO A 371 -6.51 22.14 -29.43
N ASN A 372 -6.21 22.12 -28.13
CA ASN A 372 -4.89 22.37 -27.60
C ASN A 372 -4.68 21.78 -26.20
N VAL A 373 -3.42 21.73 -25.80
CA VAL A 373 -2.95 21.53 -24.42
C VAL A 373 -2.36 22.85 -23.93
N GLN A 374 -2.79 23.31 -22.76
CA GLN A 374 -2.26 24.52 -22.12
C GLN A 374 -1.70 24.17 -20.75
N LYS A 375 -0.59 24.80 -20.40
CA LYS A 375 0.01 24.78 -19.06
C LYS A 375 -0.45 26.02 -18.29
N ILE A 376 -0.74 25.86 -17.01
CA ILE A 376 -1.17 26.93 -16.10
C ILE A 376 -0.17 27.05 -14.96
N ASP A 377 0.31 28.27 -14.71
CA ASP A 377 0.98 28.63 -13.46
C ASP A 377 -0.09 28.98 -12.41
N LEU A 378 -0.17 28.18 -11.35
CA LEU A 378 -1.24 28.24 -10.35
C LEU A 378 -1.10 29.39 -9.34
N ALA A 379 0.06 30.05 -9.28
CA ALA A 379 0.28 31.23 -8.46
C ALA A 379 -0.21 32.51 -9.16
N SER A 380 -0.01 32.61 -10.48
CA SER A 380 -0.36 33.79 -11.28
C SER A 380 -1.65 33.63 -12.09
N GLY A 381 -2.12 32.41 -12.30
CA GLY A 381 -3.22 32.09 -13.21
C GLY A 381 -2.83 32.18 -14.69
N LYS A 382 -1.54 32.35 -15.01
CA LYS A 382 -1.08 32.54 -16.38
C LYS A 382 -1.09 31.22 -17.16
N ARG A 383 -1.63 31.25 -18.37
CA ARG A 383 -1.67 30.12 -19.32
C ARG A 383 -0.61 30.27 -20.40
N THR A 384 0.03 29.16 -20.75
CA THR A 384 0.97 29.03 -21.87
C THR A 384 0.60 27.84 -22.74
N LEU A 385 0.68 28.01 -24.05
CA LEU A 385 0.43 26.91 -24.98
C LEU A 385 1.53 25.85 -24.87
N VAL A 386 1.14 24.58 -24.80
CA VAL A 386 2.05 23.44 -24.86
C VAL A 386 1.98 22.76 -26.23
N SER A 387 0.76 22.48 -26.70
CA SER A 387 0.56 21.80 -27.98
C SER A 387 -0.75 22.25 -28.64
N ASP A 388 -0.77 22.32 -29.96
CA ASP A 388 -1.95 22.56 -30.78
C ASP A 388 -1.75 21.97 -32.19
N ASN A 389 -2.71 22.19 -33.09
CA ASN A 389 -2.64 21.73 -34.48
C ASN A 389 -1.56 22.39 -35.36
N SER A 390 -0.74 23.28 -34.83
CA SER A 390 0.45 23.82 -35.52
C SER A 390 1.76 23.08 -35.19
N HIS A 391 1.79 22.29 -34.11
CA HIS A 391 2.92 21.42 -33.72
C HIS A 391 2.96 20.13 -34.56
N GLU A 392 4.10 19.43 -34.59
CA GLU A 392 4.22 18.20 -35.38
C GLU A 392 3.31 17.07 -34.83
N GLY A 393 2.97 16.13 -35.70
CA GLY A 393 2.10 15.00 -35.37
C GLY A 393 0.68 15.08 -35.94
N ILE A 394 -0.15 14.10 -35.58
CA ILE A 394 -1.56 14.04 -35.99
C ILE A 394 -2.33 15.14 -35.27
N ALA A 395 -3.23 15.81 -36.00
CA ALA A 395 -4.05 16.89 -35.47
C ALA A 395 -5.03 16.37 -34.40
N PHE A 396 -5.16 17.11 -33.30
CA PHE A 396 -6.26 16.95 -32.37
C PHE A 396 -7.59 17.24 -33.06
N VAL A 397 -8.62 16.48 -32.69
CA VAL A 397 -9.99 16.65 -33.16
C VAL A 397 -10.86 17.26 -32.05
N ALA A 398 -10.85 16.66 -30.87
CA ALA A 398 -11.63 17.02 -29.69
C ALA A 398 -10.95 16.46 -28.43
N PRO A 399 -9.92 17.13 -27.88
CA PRO A 399 -9.20 16.63 -26.71
C PRO A 399 -10.07 16.79 -25.47
N ASN A 400 -10.32 15.69 -24.77
CA ASN A 400 -11.35 15.59 -23.74
C ASN A 400 -10.81 15.15 -22.37
N SER A 401 -9.67 14.46 -22.33
CA SER A 401 -9.06 13.97 -21.09
C SER A 401 -7.55 14.09 -21.14
N ILE A 402 -6.91 14.33 -19.99
CA ILE A 402 -5.46 14.50 -19.89
C ILE A 402 -4.91 13.88 -18.60
N LEU A 403 -3.79 13.18 -18.71
CA LEU A 403 -2.94 12.75 -17.60
C LEU A 403 -1.50 13.17 -17.90
N VAL A 404 -0.68 13.38 -16.87
CA VAL A 404 0.71 13.81 -17.06
C VAL A 404 1.67 12.75 -16.54
N ASP A 405 2.50 12.25 -17.45
CA ASP A 405 3.57 11.30 -17.19
C ASP A 405 4.91 12.07 -17.20
N VAL A 406 5.17 12.72 -16.06
CA VAL A 406 6.35 13.56 -15.85
C VAL A 406 7.66 12.79 -15.91
N GLU A 407 7.65 11.49 -15.58
CA GLU A 407 8.85 10.64 -15.62
C GLU A 407 9.35 10.47 -17.05
N ASN A 408 8.43 10.49 -18.02
CA ASN A 408 8.71 10.39 -19.45
C ASN A 408 8.53 11.72 -20.21
N ASN A 409 8.42 12.86 -19.51
CA ASN A 409 8.27 14.20 -20.08
C ASN A 409 7.10 14.33 -21.09
N ARG A 410 5.97 13.66 -20.83
CA ARG A 410 4.82 13.67 -21.75
C ARG A 410 3.48 13.87 -21.03
N ALA A 411 2.51 14.43 -21.74
CA ALA A 411 1.09 14.32 -21.41
C ALA A 411 0.45 13.20 -22.24
N LEU A 412 -0.41 12.41 -21.60
CA LEU A 412 -1.31 11.50 -22.27
C LEU A 412 -2.63 12.20 -22.50
N VAL A 413 -3.08 12.28 -23.75
CA VAL A 413 -4.30 13.01 -24.12
C VAL A 413 -5.28 12.09 -24.81
N GLY A 414 -6.47 11.93 -24.23
CA GLY A 414 -7.60 11.32 -24.89
C GLY A 414 -8.26 12.33 -25.82
N ASP A 415 -8.32 12.02 -27.10
CA ASP A 415 -8.81 12.91 -28.15
C ASP A 415 -9.79 12.19 -29.07
N GLY A 416 -10.74 12.94 -29.61
CA GLY A 416 -11.63 12.48 -30.67
C GLY A 416 -12.98 11.95 -30.19
N ASP A 417 -13.87 11.81 -31.17
CA ASP A 417 -15.24 11.35 -31.01
C ASP A 417 -15.39 9.84 -31.28
N ALA A 418 -16.62 9.36 -31.43
CA ALA A 418 -16.92 7.97 -31.72
C ALA A 418 -16.27 7.43 -33.01
N THR A 419 -15.70 8.28 -33.87
CA THR A 419 -15.09 7.90 -35.16
C THR A 419 -13.65 8.37 -35.32
N THR A 420 -13.10 9.06 -34.33
CA THR A 420 -11.74 9.61 -34.36
C THR A 420 -10.97 9.37 -33.06
N ALA A 421 -11.53 8.60 -32.12
CA ALA A 421 -10.94 8.38 -30.81
C ALA A 421 -9.52 7.83 -30.85
N ALA A 422 -8.64 8.48 -30.11
CA ALA A 422 -7.25 8.10 -29.95
C ALA A 422 -6.72 8.52 -28.56
N LEU A 423 -5.68 7.81 -28.14
CA LEU A 423 -4.79 8.16 -27.05
C LEU A 423 -3.49 8.68 -27.64
N PHE A 424 -3.18 9.93 -27.36
CA PHE A 424 -1.96 10.61 -27.77
C PHE A 424 -0.93 10.66 -26.66
N SER A 425 0.34 10.59 -27.03
CA SER A 425 1.46 11.14 -26.27
C SER A 425 1.74 12.54 -26.80
N VAL A 426 1.90 13.52 -25.91
CA VAL A 426 2.29 14.89 -26.21
C VAL A 426 3.58 15.18 -25.45
N ASP A 427 4.67 15.46 -26.15
CA ASP A 427 5.91 15.86 -25.49
C ASP A 427 5.75 17.25 -24.87
N LEU A 428 6.06 17.37 -23.57
CA LEU A 428 5.77 18.59 -22.80
C LEU A 428 6.74 19.74 -23.10
N GLU A 429 7.88 19.47 -23.75
CA GLU A 429 8.88 20.48 -24.08
C GLU A 429 8.71 21.01 -25.51
N THR A 430 8.45 20.11 -26.46
CA THR A 430 8.35 20.41 -27.89
C THR A 430 6.92 20.65 -28.34
N GLY A 431 5.93 20.08 -27.64
CA GLY A 431 4.52 20.10 -28.06
C GLY A 431 4.17 19.10 -29.15
N ASP A 432 5.13 18.28 -29.61
CA ASP A 432 4.92 17.31 -30.68
C ASP A 432 4.09 16.11 -30.20
N ARG A 433 3.35 15.51 -31.13
CA ARG A 433 2.31 14.51 -30.81
C ARG A 433 2.55 13.19 -31.52
N GLU A 434 2.38 12.11 -30.78
CA GLU A 434 2.40 10.74 -31.29
C GLU A 434 1.14 9.99 -30.87
N VAL A 435 0.61 9.13 -31.74
CA VAL A 435 -0.53 8.27 -31.40
C VAL A 435 -0.02 7.01 -30.72
N ILE A 436 -0.49 6.77 -29.50
CA ILE A 436 -0.24 5.52 -28.76
C ILE A 436 -1.25 4.46 -29.22
N SER A 437 -2.52 4.84 -29.36
CA SER A 437 -3.61 3.90 -29.58
C SER A 437 -4.78 4.62 -30.28
N ASP A 438 -5.33 4.10 -31.37
CA ASP A 438 -6.50 4.68 -32.08
C ASP A 438 -7.51 3.61 -32.57
N LEU A 439 -8.58 4.01 -33.25
CA LEU A 439 -9.57 3.06 -33.82
C LEU A 439 -8.98 1.84 -34.54
N GLU A 440 -7.81 1.97 -35.16
CA GLU A 440 -7.16 0.91 -35.91
C GLU A 440 -5.87 0.40 -35.24
N ASN A 441 -5.24 1.10 -34.30
CA ASN A 441 -3.92 0.76 -33.78
C ASN A 441 -3.94 0.51 -32.26
N PRO A 442 -3.35 -0.60 -31.78
CA PRO A 442 -2.72 -1.68 -32.55
C PRO A 442 -3.75 -2.64 -33.18
N GLN A 443 -3.49 -3.09 -34.40
CA GLN A 443 -4.20 -4.22 -35.02
C GLN A 443 -3.60 -5.57 -34.56
N PRO A 444 -4.40 -6.61 -34.29
CA PRO A 444 -5.85 -6.58 -34.01
C PRO A 444 -6.13 -6.25 -32.54
N GLY A 445 -7.15 -5.43 -32.25
CA GLY A 445 -7.50 -5.04 -30.87
C GLY A 445 -8.94 -4.50 -30.73
N LEU A 446 -9.37 -4.24 -29.50
CA LEU A 446 -10.65 -3.59 -29.21
C LEU A 446 -10.59 -2.12 -29.67
N PRO A 447 -11.42 -1.65 -30.61
CA PRO A 447 -11.41 -0.23 -31.04
C PRO A 447 -11.78 0.75 -29.92
N LEU A 448 -11.23 1.97 -29.96
CA LEU A 448 -11.67 3.10 -29.13
C LEU A 448 -12.85 3.81 -29.81
N TYR A 449 -13.94 4.07 -29.09
CA TYR A 449 -15.16 4.70 -29.63
C TYR A 449 -15.58 5.95 -28.83
N GLY A 450 -14.60 6.77 -28.48
CA GLY A 450 -14.74 8.04 -27.76
C GLY A 450 -13.68 8.12 -26.68
N ALA A 451 -13.04 9.28 -26.53
CA ALA A 451 -11.92 9.46 -25.60
C ALA A 451 -12.31 10.35 -24.41
N ARG A 452 -13.27 9.89 -23.61
CA ARG A 452 -13.95 10.78 -22.65
C ARG A 452 -13.24 10.93 -21.32
N ALA A 453 -12.75 9.83 -20.77
CA ALA A 453 -12.19 9.82 -19.45
C ALA A 453 -11.01 8.85 -19.35
N MET A 454 -10.02 9.27 -18.58
CA MET A 454 -8.85 8.46 -18.28
C MET A 454 -8.54 8.51 -16.79
N ALA A 455 -8.06 7.39 -16.26
CA ALA A 455 -7.50 7.32 -14.92
C ALA A 455 -6.33 6.34 -14.89
N SER A 456 -5.38 6.55 -13.99
CA SER A 456 -4.28 5.61 -13.77
C SER A 456 -3.71 5.79 -12.36
N ASP A 457 -3.34 4.69 -11.74
CA ASP A 457 -2.50 4.62 -10.54
C ASP A 457 -1.03 4.30 -10.88
N ASN A 458 -0.74 3.94 -12.13
CA ASN A 458 0.57 3.59 -12.62
C ASN A 458 0.74 3.96 -14.10
N LEU A 459 1.10 5.22 -14.33
CA LEU A 459 1.32 5.76 -15.68
C LEU A 459 2.54 5.17 -16.40
N ALA A 460 3.37 4.35 -15.74
CA ALA A 460 4.45 3.64 -16.41
C ALA A 460 3.96 2.46 -17.26
N GLU A 461 2.75 1.94 -16.99
CA GLU A 461 2.24 0.71 -17.61
C GLU A 461 0.95 0.92 -18.39
N TYR A 462 -0.12 1.43 -17.75
CA TYR A 462 -1.44 1.50 -18.37
C TYR A 462 -2.24 2.74 -17.96
N VAL A 463 -3.27 3.02 -18.76
CA VAL A 463 -4.40 3.89 -18.38
C VAL A 463 -5.69 3.11 -18.48
N PHE A 464 -6.60 3.33 -17.53
CA PHE A 464 -8.02 3.02 -17.71
C PHE A 464 -8.63 4.07 -18.61
N PHE A 465 -9.30 3.65 -19.66
CA PHE A 465 -9.78 4.51 -20.72
C PHE A 465 -11.24 4.16 -21.01
N ASP A 466 -12.15 5.11 -20.82
CA ASP A 466 -13.53 4.95 -21.27
C ASP A 466 -13.56 5.03 -22.79
N SER A 467 -13.86 3.90 -23.42
CA SER A 467 -13.92 3.76 -24.88
C SER A 467 -15.31 4.01 -25.45
N GLY A 468 -16.29 4.42 -24.63
CA GLY A 468 -17.68 4.52 -25.03
C GLY A 468 -18.32 3.14 -25.22
N LEU A 469 -18.21 2.54 -26.40
CA LEU A 469 -18.94 1.32 -26.77
C LEU A 469 -18.45 0.04 -26.09
N ASN A 470 -17.17 -0.06 -25.71
CA ASN A 470 -16.59 -1.27 -25.12
C ASN A 470 -16.38 -1.14 -23.60
N GLY A 471 -17.05 -0.17 -22.97
CA GLY A 471 -16.86 0.17 -21.57
C GLY A 471 -15.47 0.73 -21.29
N ILE A 472 -14.95 0.43 -20.11
CA ILE A 472 -13.61 0.81 -19.65
C ILE A 472 -12.61 -0.25 -20.12
N LEU A 473 -11.60 0.21 -20.86
CA LEU A 473 -10.47 -0.58 -21.31
C LEU A 473 -9.23 -0.25 -20.47
N LYS A 474 -8.31 -1.21 -20.36
CA LYS A 474 -6.91 -0.93 -20.01
C LYS A 474 -6.12 -0.76 -21.30
N VAL A 475 -5.43 0.36 -21.45
CA VAL A 475 -4.54 0.64 -22.59
C VAL A 475 -3.11 0.72 -22.09
N ASN A 476 -2.23 -0.14 -22.61
CA ASN A 476 -0.81 -0.07 -22.30
C ASN A 476 -0.22 1.19 -22.95
N VAL A 477 0.38 2.08 -22.15
CA VAL A 477 0.82 3.40 -22.63
C VAL A 477 2.08 3.37 -23.49
N ASN A 478 2.75 2.22 -23.54
CA ASN A 478 4.01 2.02 -24.28
C ASN A 478 3.78 1.25 -25.58
N THR A 479 2.85 0.29 -25.60
CA THR A 479 2.57 -0.54 -26.77
C THR A 479 1.27 -0.17 -27.49
N GLY A 480 0.38 0.56 -26.82
CA GLY A 480 -0.97 0.84 -27.28
C GLY A 480 -1.93 -0.35 -27.17
N GLU A 481 -1.47 -1.53 -26.74
CA GLU A 481 -2.30 -2.74 -26.62
C GLU A 481 -3.44 -2.55 -25.61
N ARG A 482 -4.56 -3.26 -25.87
CA ARG A 482 -5.81 -3.03 -25.17
C ARG A 482 -6.38 -4.31 -24.60
N GLU A 483 -6.91 -4.19 -23.40
CA GLU A 483 -7.64 -5.24 -22.70
C GLU A 483 -9.00 -4.69 -22.24
N SER A 484 -10.06 -5.48 -22.38
CA SER A 484 -11.34 -5.13 -21.76
C SER A 484 -11.21 -5.29 -20.25
N PHE A 485 -11.59 -4.25 -19.50
CA PHE A 485 -11.55 -4.30 -18.03
C PHE A 485 -12.95 -4.40 -17.45
N PHE A 486 -13.84 -3.49 -17.81
CA PHE A 486 -15.17 -3.41 -17.23
C PHE A 486 -16.18 -2.85 -18.24
N ASP A 487 -17.21 -3.63 -18.57
CA ASP A 487 -18.32 -3.21 -19.42
C ASP A 487 -19.65 -3.37 -18.66
N PRO A 488 -20.09 -2.34 -17.93
CA PRO A 488 -21.39 -2.36 -17.25
C PRO A 488 -22.57 -2.22 -18.22
N PHE A 489 -22.32 -2.10 -19.54
CA PHE A 489 -23.29 -1.53 -20.48
C PHE A 489 -23.60 -2.42 -21.69
N SER A 490 -23.34 -3.73 -21.57
CA SER A 490 -23.47 -4.78 -22.61
C SER A 490 -24.73 -4.79 -23.49
N THR A 491 -25.71 -3.92 -23.26
CA THR A 491 -27.00 -3.85 -23.96
C THR A 491 -27.31 -2.52 -24.69
N SER A 492 -26.48 -1.46 -24.61
CA SER A 492 -26.80 -0.19 -25.32
C SER A 492 -25.58 0.60 -25.85
N PRO A 493 -25.55 0.94 -27.16
CA PRO A 493 -24.43 1.66 -27.79
C PRO A 493 -24.37 3.18 -27.50
N ALA A 494 -25.14 3.68 -26.53
CA ALA A 494 -25.19 5.11 -26.21
C ALA A 494 -24.54 5.42 -24.84
N ASN A 495 -23.36 4.86 -24.57
CA ASN A 495 -22.67 5.01 -23.28
C ASN A 495 -22.19 6.42 -23.01
N VAL A 496 -22.28 6.84 -21.73
CA VAL A 496 -21.96 8.18 -21.24
C VAL A 496 -21.31 8.13 -19.85
N VAL A 497 -20.26 7.30 -19.72
CA VAL A 497 -19.26 7.55 -18.67
C VAL A 497 -18.58 8.86 -19.00
N HIS A 498 -18.54 9.78 -18.04
CA HIS A 498 -17.96 11.12 -18.25
C HIS A 498 -16.64 11.30 -17.51
N SER A 499 -16.40 10.48 -16.48
CA SER A 499 -15.23 10.62 -15.63
C SER A 499 -14.82 9.30 -15.02
N LEU A 500 -13.51 9.11 -14.96
CA LEU A 500 -12.82 8.05 -14.25
C LEU A 500 -11.86 8.72 -13.28
N TYR A 501 -11.71 8.15 -12.09
CA TYR A 501 -10.66 8.55 -11.17
C TYR A 501 -10.16 7.33 -10.41
N LEU A 502 -8.85 7.27 -10.23
CA LEU A 502 -8.20 6.21 -9.48
C LEU A 502 -7.19 6.85 -8.54
N GLU A 503 -7.45 6.72 -7.24
CA GLU A 503 -6.53 7.19 -6.20
C GLU A 503 -5.36 6.20 -6.08
N PRO A 504 -4.11 6.68 -6.06
CA PRO A 504 -2.97 5.81 -5.78
C PRO A 504 -3.14 5.04 -4.46
N GLY A 505 -3.00 3.72 -4.54
CA GLY A 505 -3.17 2.81 -3.41
C GLY A 505 -4.61 2.35 -3.16
N PHE A 506 -5.61 2.91 -3.85
CA PHE A 506 -6.94 2.31 -3.88
C PHE A 506 -6.93 1.11 -4.81
N SER A 507 -7.67 0.07 -4.46
CA SER A 507 -7.82 -1.12 -5.31
C SER A 507 -9.11 -1.11 -6.12
N TYR A 508 -9.69 0.07 -6.32
CA TYR A 508 -10.91 0.29 -7.08
C TYR A 508 -10.89 1.71 -7.67
N LEU A 509 -11.52 1.87 -8.83
CA LEU A 509 -11.68 3.16 -9.50
C LEU A 509 -13.08 3.71 -9.23
N PHE A 510 -13.19 5.02 -9.18
CA PHE A 510 -14.47 5.72 -9.23
C PHE A 510 -14.84 6.02 -10.66
N TYR A 511 -16.11 5.83 -11.01
CA TYR A 511 -16.64 6.30 -12.28
C TYR A 511 -17.97 7.00 -12.11
N LEU A 512 -18.20 7.96 -13.00
CA LEU A 512 -19.42 8.76 -13.08
C LEU A 512 -20.19 8.35 -14.33
N ASP A 513 -21.41 7.85 -14.14
CA ASP A 513 -22.33 7.56 -15.25
C ASP A 513 -23.50 8.55 -15.21
N ASN A 514 -23.62 9.34 -16.27
CA ASN A 514 -24.68 10.34 -16.40
C ASN A 514 -26.04 9.75 -16.81
N ARG A 515 -26.10 8.54 -17.37
CA ARG A 515 -27.39 7.92 -17.68
C ARG A 515 -28.09 7.47 -16.42
N THR A 516 -27.31 6.90 -15.52
CA THR A 516 -27.79 6.46 -14.22
C THR A 516 -27.68 7.54 -13.16
N GLN A 517 -27.06 8.69 -13.49
CA GLN A 517 -26.91 9.82 -12.57
C GLN A 517 -26.25 9.41 -11.25
N GLY A 518 -25.19 8.59 -11.36
CA GLY A 518 -24.58 7.92 -10.24
C GLY A 518 -23.05 7.96 -10.22
N VAL A 519 -22.52 7.98 -9.00
CA VAL A 519 -21.12 7.74 -8.68
C VAL A 519 -20.98 6.30 -8.22
N TYR A 520 -20.05 5.60 -8.85
CA TYR A 520 -19.83 4.18 -8.64
C TYR A 520 -18.38 3.92 -8.25
N ALA A 521 -18.15 2.79 -7.59
CA ALA A 521 -16.82 2.22 -7.41
C ALA A 521 -16.78 0.85 -8.11
N VAL A 522 -15.72 0.59 -8.89
CA VAL A 522 -15.45 -0.72 -9.47
C VAL A 522 -14.07 -1.19 -9.10
N ASP A 523 -14.01 -2.40 -8.57
CA ASP A 523 -12.79 -3.03 -8.11
C ASP A 523 -11.82 -3.28 -9.26
N SER A 524 -10.58 -2.80 -9.12
CA SER A 524 -9.58 -2.83 -10.19
C SER A 524 -9.03 -4.24 -10.47
N LYS A 525 -9.31 -5.22 -9.58
CA LYS A 525 -8.85 -6.60 -9.70
C LYS A 525 -9.97 -7.56 -10.12
N SER A 526 -11.17 -7.44 -9.56
CA SER A 526 -12.28 -8.37 -9.82
C SER A 526 -13.34 -7.83 -10.79
N ALA A 527 -13.31 -6.53 -11.09
CA ALA A 527 -14.36 -5.81 -11.82
C ALA A 527 -15.75 -5.87 -11.12
N GLU A 528 -15.80 -6.27 -9.84
CA GLU A 528 -16.98 -6.13 -8.99
C GLU A 528 -17.27 -4.65 -8.78
N TYR A 529 -18.53 -4.24 -8.86
CA TYR A 529 -18.90 -2.83 -8.70
C TYR A 529 -20.04 -2.62 -7.71
N VAL A 530 -20.10 -1.40 -7.17
CA VAL A 530 -21.13 -0.92 -6.26
C VAL A 530 -21.46 0.56 -6.54
N VAL A 531 -22.65 0.96 -6.15
CA VAL A 531 -23.12 2.36 -6.19
C VAL A 531 -22.66 3.06 -4.91
N ILE A 532 -22.06 4.24 -5.03
CA ILE A 532 -21.69 5.09 -3.88
C ILE A 532 -22.78 6.12 -3.60
N SER A 533 -23.31 6.72 -4.67
CA SER A 533 -24.41 7.67 -4.60
C SER A 533 -25.09 7.74 -5.96
N LYS A 534 -26.42 7.79 -5.97
CA LYS A 534 -27.23 7.79 -7.20
C LYS A 534 -28.49 8.64 -7.03
N SER A 535 -28.79 9.44 -8.05
CA SER A 535 -30.01 10.25 -8.14
C SER A 535 -31.09 9.52 -8.93
N GLN A 536 -32.35 9.94 -8.82
CA GLN A 536 -33.43 9.32 -9.56
C GLN A 536 -33.27 9.61 -11.05
N THR A 537 -33.14 8.56 -11.85
CA THR A 537 -33.12 8.70 -13.30
C THR A 537 -34.50 9.16 -13.79
N PRO A 538 -34.60 10.24 -14.59
CA PRO A 538 -35.86 10.58 -15.25
C PRO A 538 -36.31 9.45 -16.18
N ASP A 539 -37.60 9.08 -16.11
CA ASP A 539 -38.25 8.08 -16.97
C ASP A 539 -38.15 8.38 -18.48
#